data_AF-A0A3D2IML8-F1
#
_entry.id   AF-A0A3D2IML8-F1
#
_cell.length_a   1.000
_cell.length_b   1.000
_cell.length_c   1.000
_cell.angle_alpha   90.00
_cell.angle_beta   90.00
_cell.angle_gamma   90.00
#
_symmetry.space_group_name_H-M   'P 1'
#
loop_
_entity.id
_entity.type
_entity.pdbx_description
1 polymer ?
#
loop_
_entity_poly.entity_id
_entity_poly.type
_entity_poly.pdbx_seq_one_letter_code
_entity_poly.pdbx_strand_id
1 'polypeptide(L)'
;MGITDDAQASMFKSQMSSQYNAQSIVDQLKRTLIIFPDKELNKGDTWSEDQSVTVPFAMNIQTTYELADYDDETVTLNIASDIFTEGDEANMGGATMTPDLSGVQSGTITIDRNTGLILKGGMEQLVSGILNMTSPQEMEIPLEISGKTEVVGSIE
;
A
#
# COMPACT_ATOMS: atom_id res chain seq x y z
N MET A 1 -5.38 16.56 31.58
CA MET A 1 -6.17 15.45 32.15
C MET A 1 -5.43 14.17 31.84
N GLY A 2 -4.66 13.68 32.81
CA GLY A 2 -3.72 12.58 32.64
C GLY A 2 -4.43 11.23 32.51
N ILE A 3 -3.78 10.31 31.81
CA ILE A 3 -4.16 8.90 31.72
C ILE A 3 -4.03 8.33 33.15
N THR A 4 -5.12 8.29 33.90
CA THR A 4 -5.16 7.74 35.27
C THR A 4 -6.12 6.57 35.36
N ASP A 5 -5.84 5.53 34.59
CA ASP A 5 -6.35 4.19 34.80
C ASP A 5 -5.30 3.22 34.24
N ASP A 6 -4.71 2.38 35.09
CA ASP A 6 -3.66 1.43 34.69
C ASP A 6 -4.13 0.52 33.55
N ALA A 7 -5.44 0.27 33.44
CA ALA A 7 -6.05 -0.45 32.33
C ALA A 7 -5.96 0.32 31.01
N GLN A 8 -6.21 1.64 31.01
CA GLN A 8 -6.05 2.49 29.83
C GLN A 8 -4.59 2.64 29.43
N ALA A 9 -3.68 2.76 30.40
CA ALA A 9 -2.24 2.81 30.13
C ALA A 9 -1.73 1.49 29.52
N SER A 10 -2.21 0.34 30.02
CA SER A 10 -1.84 -0.97 29.47
C SER A 10 -2.43 -1.20 28.08
N MET A 11 -3.70 -0.84 27.84
CA MET A 11 -4.30 -0.90 26.50
C MET A 11 -3.58 0.03 25.51
N PHE A 12 -3.27 1.25 25.93
CA PHE A 12 -2.51 2.20 25.11
C PHE A 12 -1.11 1.66 24.79
N LYS A 13 -0.40 1.10 25.78
CA LYS A 13 0.90 0.48 25.57
C LYS A 13 0.82 -0.71 24.61
N SER A 14 -0.21 -1.55 24.75
CA SER A 14 -0.43 -2.69 23.86
C SER A 14 -0.70 -2.23 22.43
N GLN A 15 -1.56 -1.23 22.23
CA GLN A 15 -1.87 -0.66 20.91
C GLN A 15 -0.66 0.04 20.28
N MET A 16 0.14 0.76 21.06
CA MET A 16 1.38 1.37 20.57
C MET A 16 2.41 0.30 20.21
N SER A 17 2.55 -0.75 21.03
CA SER A 17 3.50 -1.83 20.76
C SER A 17 3.11 -2.66 19.53
N SER A 18 1.80 -2.83 19.27
CA SER A 18 1.34 -3.49 18.04
C SER A 18 1.53 -2.63 16.79
N GLN A 19 1.41 -1.30 16.91
CA GLN A 19 1.61 -0.37 15.79
C GLN A 19 3.09 -0.06 15.50
N TYR A 20 3.92 -0.02 16.54
CA TYR A 20 5.32 0.40 16.50
C TYR A 20 6.27 -0.70 17.01
N ASN A 21 6.11 -1.92 16.49
CA ASN A 21 7.14 -2.94 16.64
C ASN A 21 8.10 -2.90 15.44
N ALA A 22 9.28 -3.50 15.60
CA ALA A 22 10.33 -3.50 14.59
C ALA A 22 9.86 -4.09 13.25
N GLN A 23 9.01 -5.13 13.26
CA GLN A 23 8.50 -5.74 12.04
C GLN A 23 7.56 -4.79 11.30
N SER A 24 6.63 -4.12 11.99
CA SER A 24 5.73 -3.14 11.39
C SER A 24 6.47 -1.95 10.79
N ILE A 25 7.59 -1.53 11.40
CA ILE A 25 8.46 -0.48 10.84
C ILE A 25 9.17 -1.00 9.58
N VAL A 26 9.72 -2.20 9.61
CA VAL A 26 10.37 -2.82 8.44
C VAL A 26 9.37 -2.97 7.29
N ASP A 27 8.15 -3.42 7.57
CA ASP A 27 7.11 -3.59 6.56
C ASP A 27 6.63 -2.25 6.00
N GLN A 28 6.56 -1.20 6.83
CA GLN A 28 6.28 0.16 6.35
C GLN A 28 7.39 0.67 5.44
N LEU A 29 8.66 0.51 5.84
CA LEU A 29 9.80 0.94 5.02
C LEU A 29 9.85 0.19 3.69
N LYS A 30 9.65 -1.14 3.70
CA LYS A 30 9.59 -1.95 2.48
C LYS A 30 8.53 -1.47 1.49
N ARG A 31 7.37 -1.01 1.97
CA ARG A 31 6.30 -0.45 1.12
C ARG A 31 6.65 0.90 0.49
N THR A 32 7.66 1.59 1.02
CA THR A 32 8.10 2.92 0.53
C THR A 32 9.36 2.85 -0.34
N LEU A 33 10.05 1.72 -0.34
CA LEU A 33 11.27 1.52 -1.12
C LEU A 33 10.91 0.87 -2.45
N ILE A 34 11.43 1.42 -3.54
CA ILE A 34 11.28 0.88 -4.89
C ILE A 34 12.48 -0.03 -5.17
N ILE A 35 12.22 -1.25 -5.64
CA ILE A 35 13.28 -2.22 -5.90
C ILE A 35 13.70 -2.10 -7.36
N PHE A 36 14.74 -1.30 -7.59
CA PHE A 36 15.34 -1.20 -8.92
C PHE A 36 15.95 -2.56 -9.33
N PRO A 37 15.80 -2.97 -10.60
CA PRO A 37 16.37 -4.21 -11.09
C PRO A 37 17.91 -4.14 -11.12
N ASP A 38 18.56 -5.30 -10.99
CA ASP A 38 20.04 -5.44 -11.05
C ASP A 38 20.55 -5.37 -12.50
N LYS A 39 20.15 -4.32 -13.21
CA LYS A 39 20.59 -3.97 -14.56
C LYS A 39 20.50 -2.47 -14.76
N GLU A 40 21.28 -1.96 -15.70
CA GLU A 40 21.14 -0.58 -16.16
C GLU A 40 19.76 -0.37 -16.82
N LEU A 41 19.15 0.77 -16.54
CA LEU A 41 17.86 1.18 -17.09
C LEU A 41 18.04 2.42 -17.98
N ASN A 42 17.33 2.45 -19.09
CA ASN A 42 17.23 3.56 -20.02
C ASN A 42 15.82 4.16 -19.98
N LYS A 43 15.66 5.38 -20.50
CA LYS A 43 14.35 6.01 -20.62
C LYS A 43 13.39 5.11 -21.42
N GLY A 44 12.20 4.87 -20.88
CA GLY A 44 11.18 3.98 -21.43
C GLY A 44 11.34 2.50 -21.03
N ASP A 45 12.41 2.11 -20.33
CA ASP A 45 12.52 0.76 -19.80
C ASP A 45 11.48 0.53 -18.69
N THR A 46 10.92 -0.67 -18.67
CA THR A 46 9.95 -1.08 -17.67
C THR A 46 10.41 -2.30 -16.87
N TRP A 47 9.93 -2.39 -15.64
CA TRP A 47 10.04 -3.58 -14.81
C TRP A 47 8.81 -3.71 -13.92
N SER A 48 8.54 -4.92 -13.47
CA SER A 48 7.37 -5.21 -12.64
C SER A 48 7.77 -5.86 -11.33
N GLU A 49 7.00 -5.57 -10.29
CA GLU A 49 7.09 -6.16 -8.96
C GLU A 49 5.71 -6.65 -8.53
N ASP A 50 5.68 -7.87 -7.99
CA ASP A 50 4.48 -8.44 -7.40
C ASP A 50 4.62 -8.41 -5.88
N GLN A 51 3.61 -7.84 -5.23
CA GLN A 51 3.56 -7.78 -3.78
C GLN A 51 2.24 -8.37 -3.26
N SER A 52 2.36 -9.37 -2.39
CA SER A 52 1.24 -9.87 -1.59
C SER A 52 1.17 -9.12 -0.26
N VAL A 53 -0.01 -8.62 0.08
CA VAL A 53 -0.29 -7.85 1.29
C VAL A 53 -1.49 -8.44 2.00
N THR A 54 -1.38 -8.67 3.31
CA THR A 54 -2.49 -9.19 4.13
C THR A 54 -2.97 -8.13 5.12
N VAL A 55 -3.81 -7.17 4.70
CA VAL A 55 -4.45 -6.21 5.62
C VAL A 55 -5.72 -5.59 5.01
N PRO A 56 -6.94 -5.75 5.60
CA PRO A 56 -7.38 -6.84 6.46
C PRO A 56 -7.58 -8.17 5.70
N PHE A 57 -7.52 -8.14 4.37
CA PHE A 57 -7.62 -9.31 3.49
C PHE A 57 -6.30 -9.55 2.74
N ALA A 58 -6.10 -10.76 2.23
CA ALA A 58 -5.03 -11.07 1.30
C ALA A 58 -5.30 -10.42 -0.07
N MET A 59 -4.36 -9.61 -0.52
CA MET A 59 -4.40 -8.88 -1.78
C MET A 59 -3.07 -9.04 -2.50
N ASN A 60 -3.13 -9.17 -3.81
CA ASN A 60 -1.98 -9.03 -4.68
C ASN A 60 -2.02 -7.68 -5.37
N ILE A 61 -0.84 -7.09 -5.46
CA ILE A 61 -0.58 -5.84 -6.15
C ILE A 61 0.52 -6.14 -7.16
N GLN A 62 0.19 -6.05 -8.44
CA GLN A 62 1.17 -6.16 -9.52
C GLN A 62 1.49 -4.75 -9.99
N THR A 63 2.69 -4.29 -9.73
CA THR A 63 3.13 -2.93 -10.08
C THR A 63 4.09 -2.98 -11.24
N THR A 64 3.86 -2.17 -12.26
CA THR A 64 4.80 -1.88 -13.34
C THR A 64 5.33 -0.47 -13.19
N TYR A 65 6.64 -0.37 -13.16
CA TYR A 65 7.38 0.88 -13.19
C TYR A 65 7.92 1.12 -14.59
N GLU A 66 7.87 2.37 -15.04
CA GLU A 66 8.52 2.85 -16.25
C GLU A 66 9.51 3.95 -15.88
N LEU A 67 10.76 3.85 -16.35
CA LEU A 67 11.73 4.94 -16.25
C LEU A 67 11.37 6.04 -17.25
N ALA A 68 10.53 6.99 -16.83
CA ALA A 68 10.02 8.05 -17.69
C ALA A 68 11.10 9.09 -18.03
N ASP A 69 11.89 9.50 -17.04
CA ASP A 69 12.96 10.47 -17.23
C ASP A 69 14.03 10.34 -16.14
N TYR A 70 15.23 10.86 -16.42
CA TYR A 70 16.28 11.04 -15.42
C TYR A 70 17.30 12.09 -15.87
N ASP A 71 17.94 12.71 -14.87
CA ASP A 71 19.09 13.59 -15.00
C ASP A 71 20.12 13.30 -13.90
N ASP A 72 21.05 14.23 -13.66
CA ASP A 72 22.10 14.06 -12.66
C ASP A 72 21.58 14.10 -11.21
N GLU A 73 20.41 14.69 -10.98
CA GLU A 73 19.83 14.90 -9.64
C GLU A 73 18.61 14.01 -9.38
N THR A 74 17.81 13.73 -10.40
CA THR A 74 16.48 13.12 -10.22
C THR A 74 16.20 11.98 -11.18
N VAL A 75 15.30 11.09 -10.75
CA VAL A 75 14.70 10.02 -11.55
C VAL A 75 13.18 10.17 -11.47
N THR A 76 12.50 10.12 -12.61
CA THR A 76 11.03 10.16 -12.69
C THR A 76 10.53 8.81 -13.16
N LEU A 77 9.62 8.22 -12.38
CA LEU A 77 8.96 6.96 -12.70
C LEU A 77 7.48 7.16 -12.94
N ASN A 78 6.94 6.54 -13.98
CA ASN A 78 5.50 6.28 -14.06
C ASN A 78 5.21 4.93 -13.40
N ILE A 79 4.10 4.88 -12.67
CA ILE A 79 3.65 3.70 -11.93
C ILE A 79 2.27 3.33 -12.44
N ALA A 80 2.07 2.05 -12.73
CA ALA A 80 0.77 1.46 -13.00
C ALA A 80 0.66 0.14 -12.23
N SER A 81 -0.41 -0.05 -11.47
CA SER A 81 -0.61 -1.26 -10.68
C SER A 81 -2.01 -1.83 -10.87
N ASP A 82 -2.10 -3.15 -10.92
CA ASP A 82 -3.33 -3.91 -10.78
C ASP A 82 -3.44 -4.45 -9.35
N ILE A 83 -4.60 -4.29 -8.74
CA ILE A 83 -4.90 -4.70 -7.36
C ILE A 83 -6.03 -5.71 -7.41
N PHE A 84 -5.87 -6.85 -6.75
CA PHE A 84 -6.94 -7.84 -6.64
C PHE A 84 -6.83 -8.66 -5.35
N THR A 85 -7.98 -9.04 -4.79
CA THR A 85 -8.04 -9.91 -3.63
C THR A 85 -7.82 -11.37 -4.01
N GLU A 86 -7.20 -12.14 -3.11
CA GLU A 86 -7.00 -13.58 -3.33
C GLU A 86 -8.26 -14.42 -2.99
N GLY A 87 -9.33 -13.78 -2.52
CA GLY A 87 -10.59 -14.43 -2.16
C GLY A 87 -10.56 -15.15 -0.81
N ASP A 88 -9.52 -14.94 0.00
CA ASP A 88 -9.41 -15.53 1.32
C ASP A 88 -10.51 -15.03 2.28
N GLU A 89 -11.12 -15.96 3.00
CA GLU A 89 -12.12 -15.67 4.01
C GLU A 89 -11.48 -15.08 5.28
N ALA A 90 -12.00 -13.95 5.76
CA ALA A 90 -11.65 -13.40 7.06
C ALA A 90 -12.83 -13.55 8.03
N ASN A 91 -12.58 -14.16 9.19
CA ASN A 91 -13.54 -14.21 10.29
C ASN A 91 -13.42 -12.94 11.13
N MET A 92 -14.42 -12.07 11.07
CA MET A 92 -14.45 -10.82 11.83
C MET A 92 -15.77 -10.70 12.58
N GLY A 93 -15.71 -10.66 13.92
CA GLY A 93 -16.88 -10.39 14.76
C GLY A 93 -18.00 -11.44 14.67
N GLY A 94 -17.71 -12.68 14.27
CA GLY A 94 -18.70 -13.75 14.12
C GLY A 94 -19.40 -13.78 12.75
N ALA A 95 -18.90 -13.01 11.79
CA ALA A 95 -19.26 -13.10 10.38
C ALA A 95 -18.05 -13.58 9.56
N THR A 96 -18.31 -14.40 8.55
CA THR A 96 -17.32 -14.74 7.51
C THR A 96 -17.40 -13.68 6.42
N MET A 97 -16.27 -13.07 6.08
CA MET A 97 -16.17 -12.05 5.06
C MET A 97 -15.27 -12.55 3.93
N THR A 98 -15.78 -12.53 2.70
CA THR A 98 -15.04 -12.97 1.50
C THR A 98 -15.02 -11.82 0.50
N PRO A 99 -13.85 -11.19 0.29
CA PRO A 99 -13.75 -10.07 -0.64
C PRO A 99 -13.55 -10.57 -2.08
N ASP A 100 -14.26 -9.94 -3.00
CA ASP A 100 -14.02 -10.02 -4.44
C ASP A 100 -13.85 -8.58 -4.94
N LEU A 101 -12.64 -8.05 -4.74
CA LEU A 101 -12.27 -6.69 -5.07
C LEU A 101 -11.18 -6.69 -6.13
N SER A 102 -11.31 -5.80 -7.09
CA SER A 102 -10.29 -5.53 -8.11
C SER A 102 -10.17 -4.03 -8.34
N GLY A 103 -9.01 -3.59 -8.80
CA GLY A 103 -8.79 -2.17 -9.01
C GLY A 103 -7.48 -1.87 -9.69
N VAL A 104 -7.28 -0.59 -9.95
CA VAL A 104 -6.09 -0.05 -10.57
C VAL A 104 -5.56 1.11 -9.75
N GLN A 105 -4.25 1.30 -9.83
CA GLN A 105 -3.57 2.46 -9.29
C GLN A 105 -2.58 2.98 -10.32
N SER A 106 -2.48 4.30 -10.49
CA SER A 106 -1.47 4.88 -11.38
C SER A 106 -0.98 6.22 -10.89
N GLY A 107 0.19 6.62 -11.37
CA GLY A 107 0.75 7.91 -10.99
C GLY A 107 2.17 8.12 -11.46
N THR A 108 2.75 9.23 -11.02
CA THR A 108 4.13 9.61 -11.33
C THR A 108 4.81 10.04 -10.05
N ILE A 109 6.06 9.60 -9.88
CA ILE A 109 6.90 9.98 -8.76
C ILE A 109 8.25 10.50 -9.27
N THR A 110 8.83 11.44 -8.52
CA THR A 110 10.19 11.94 -8.72
C THR A 110 11.00 11.58 -7.48
N ILE A 111 12.17 10.99 -7.71
CA ILE A 111 13.08 10.44 -6.72
C ILE A 111 14.39 11.20 -6.81
N ASP A 112 15.00 11.49 -5.66
CA ASP A 112 16.37 11.98 -5.58
C ASP A 112 17.34 10.85 -5.93
N ARG A 113 18.18 11.06 -6.94
CA ARG A 113 19.06 10.03 -7.49
C ARG A 113 20.19 9.63 -6.53
N ASN A 114 20.57 10.53 -5.63
CA ASN A 114 21.67 10.30 -4.69
C ASN A 114 21.24 9.46 -3.49
N THR A 115 20.02 9.67 -2.99
CA THR A 115 19.50 9.07 -1.76
C THR A 115 18.48 7.97 -2.00
N GLY A 116 17.85 7.95 -3.19
CA GLY A 116 16.74 7.04 -3.50
C GLY A 116 15.42 7.41 -2.83
N LEU A 117 15.32 8.58 -2.21
CA LEU A 117 14.11 9.04 -1.52
C LEU A 117 13.15 9.74 -2.49
N ILE A 118 11.85 9.56 -2.26
CA ILE A 118 10.79 10.24 -3.04
C ILE A 118 10.79 11.73 -2.68
N LEU A 119 11.00 12.58 -3.67
CA LEU A 119 10.91 14.05 -3.56
C LEU A 119 9.48 14.53 -3.76
N LYS A 120 8.75 13.95 -4.71
CA LYS A 120 7.34 14.25 -4.92
C LYS A 120 6.66 13.10 -5.65
N GLY A 121 5.36 12.98 -5.48
CA GLY A 121 4.58 11.97 -6.17
C GLY A 121 3.09 12.24 -6.12
N GLY A 122 2.37 11.79 -7.14
CA GLY A 122 0.92 11.79 -7.18
C GLY A 122 0.43 10.43 -7.64
N MET A 123 -0.47 9.82 -6.87
CA MET A 123 -1.08 8.53 -7.17
C MET A 123 -2.60 8.66 -7.14
N GLU A 124 -3.27 8.05 -8.10
CA GLU A 124 -4.72 7.87 -8.14
C GLU A 124 -5.03 6.38 -8.06
N GLN A 125 -6.06 6.02 -7.31
CA GLN A 125 -6.50 4.64 -7.14
C GLN A 125 -8.01 4.54 -7.32
N LEU A 126 -8.44 3.42 -7.90
CA LEU A 126 -9.84 3.02 -7.99
C LEU A 126 -9.92 1.52 -7.76
N VAL A 127 -10.63 1.11 -6.72
CA VAL A 127 -10.89 -0.29 -6.37
C VAL A 127 -12.40 -0.47 -6.22
N SER A 128 -12.96 -1.52 -6.82
CA SER A 128 -14.38 -1.83 -6.72
C SER A 128 -14.61 -3.33 -6.65
N GLY A 129 -15.80 -3.71 -6.21
CA GLY A 129 -16.22 -5.10 -6.19
C GLY A 129 -17.26 -5.39 -5.13
N ILE A 130 -17.31 -6.64 -4.70
CA ILE A 130 -18.32 -7.14 -3.76
C ILE A 130 -17.61 -7.72 -2.55
N LEU A 131 -18.08 -7.33 -1.37
CA LEU A 131 -17.75 -7.97 -0.12
C LEU A 131 -18.90 -8.88 0.28
N ASN A 132 -18.67 -10.18 0.21
CA ASN A 132 -19.63 -11.18 0.67
C ASN A 132 -19.52 -11.33 2.18
N MET A 133 -20.63 -11.25 2.88
CA MET A 133 -20.69 -11.42 4.33
C MET A 133 -21.71 -12.49 4.69
N THR A 134 -21.29 -13.46 5.51
CA THR A 134 -22.13 -14.56 5.97
C THR A 134 -22.31 -14.48 7.48
N SER A 135 -23.53 -14.14 7.93
CA SER A 135 -23.94 -14.23 9.34
C SER A 135 -25.46 -14.12 9.53
N PRO A 136 -26.14 -15.11 10.14
CA PRO A 136 -26.56 -16.41 9.59
C PRO A 136 -27.15 -16.42 8.17
N GLN A 137 -27.38 -15.25 7.56
CA GLN A 137 -27.79 -15.11 6.15
C GLN A 137 -26.61 -14.53 5.34
N GLU A 138 -26.60 -14.82 4.04
CA GLU A 138 -25.63 -14.24 3.10
C GLU A 138 -26.08 -12.83 2.68
N MET A 139 -25.13 -11.92 2.60
CA MET A 139 -25.33 -10.55 2.14
C MET A 139 -24.16 -10.12 1.25
N GLU A 140 -24.49 -9.57 0.08
CA GLU A 140 -23.52 -8.94 -0.81
C GLU A 140 -23.48 -7.43 -0.54
N ILE A 141 -22.28 -6.90 -0.26
CA ILE A 141 -22.05 -5.48 -0.04
C ILE A 141 -21.21 -4.94 -1.19
N PRO A 142 -21.77 -4.18 -2.14
CA PRO A 142 -20.97 -3.53 -3.17
C PRO A 142 -20.10 -2.44 -2.55
N LEU A 143 -18.82 -2.41 -2.94
CA LEU A 143 -17.84 -1.43 -2.51
C LEU A 143 -17.21 -0.73 -3.71
N GLU A 144 -16.98 0.57 -3.56
CA GLU A 144 -16.17 1.38 -4.46
C GLU A 144 -15.31 2.31 -3.61
N ILE A 145 -14.00 2.28 -3.86
CA ILE A 145 -12.98 3.03 -3.15
C ILE A 145 -12.18 3.77 -4.20
N SER A 146 -12.24 5.10 -4.17
CA SER A 146 -11.34 5.95 -4.94
C SER A 146 -10.48 6.78 -4.01
N GLY A 147 -9.28 7.11 -4.45
CA GLY A 147 -8.37 7.93 -3.66
C GLY A 147 -7.36 8.64 -4.53
N LYS A 148 -6.96 9.82 -4.07
CA LYS A 148 -5.82 10.54 -4.61
C LYS A 148 -4.85 10.81 -3.47
N THR A 149 -3.59 10.47 -3.69
CA THR A 149 -2.51 10.70 -2.72
C THR A 149 -1.47 11.58 -3.37
N GLU A 150 -1.01 12.60 -2.64
CA GLU A 150 0.12 13.43 -3.03
C GLU A 150 1.18 13.34 -1.92
N VAL A 151 2.43 13.16 -2.32
CA VAL A 151 3.59 13.09 -1.42
C VAL A 151 4.54 14.20 -1.83
N VAL A 152 5.06 14.91 -0.85
CA VAL A 152 6.14 15.89 -1.02
C VAL A 152 7.17 15.62 0.07
N GLY A 153 8.39 15.34 -0.35
CA GLY A 153 9.57 15.20 0.49
C GLY A 153 10.49 16.40 0.32
N SER A 154 11.26 16.68 1.37
CA SER A 154 12.32 17.69 1.38
C SER A 154 13.52 17.11 2.10
N ILE A 155 14.71 17.35 1.54
CA ILE A 155 15.98 17.03 2.17
C ILE A 155 16.55 18.38 2.63
N GLU A 156 16.49 18.64 3.95
CA GLU A 156 17.14 19.81 4.58
C GLU A 156 18.60 19.50 4.94
#